data_AF-A0A161JSJ9-F1
#
_entry.id   AF-A0A161JSJ9-F1
#
_cell.length_a   1.000
_cell.length_b   1.000
_cell.length_c   1.000
_cell.angle_alpha   90.00
_cell.angle_beta   90.00
_cell.angle_gamma   90.00
#
_symmetry.space_group_name_H-M   'P 1'
#
loop_
_entity.id
_entity.type
_entity.pdbx_description
1 polymer ?
#
loop_
_entity_poly.entity_id
_entity_poly.type
_entity_poly.pdbx_seq_one_letter_code
_entity_poly.pdbx_strand_id
1 'polypeptide(L)' 'MADQAAKLKDRASQLPAGAEREALLKRARIAETGAHLSDWLTSPGVRPPN' A
#
# COMPACT_ATOMS: atom_id res chain seq x y z
N MET A 1 8.46 -1.85 1.54
CA MET A 1 7.02 -2.18 1.55
C MET A 1 6.27 -1.77 0.28
N ALA A 2 6.71 -0.73 -0.47
CA ALA A 2 6.10 -0.35 -1.75
C ALA A 2 6.15 -1.45 -2.85
N ASP A 3 7.21 -2.27 -2.86
CA ASP A 3 7.37 -3.40 -3.78
C ASP A 3 6.21 -4.42 -3.70
N GLN A 4 5.63 -4.59 -2.51
CA GLN A 4 4.54 -5.53 -2.27
C GLN A 4 3.21 -5.03 -2.86
N ALA A 5 2.97 -3.71 -2.84
CA ALA A 5 1.81 -3.10 -3.47
C ALA A 5 1.87 -3.22 -5.00
N ALA A 6 3.05 -3.04 -5.60
CA ALA A 6 3.25 -3.19 -7.04
C ALA A 6 2.95 -4.62 -7.52
N LYS A 7 3.47 -5.65 -6.82
CA LYS A 7 3.19 -7.06 -7.12
C LYS A 7 1.70 -7.41 -7.02
N LEU A 8 0.99 -6.84 -6.05
CA LEU A 8 -0.45 -7.06 -5.89
C LEU A 8 -1.27 -6.39 -7.01
N LYS A 9 -0.86 -5.19 -7.46
CA LYS A 9 -1.49 -4.50 -8.61
C LYS A 9 -1.25 -5.24 -9.92
N ASP A 10 -0.04 -5.74 -10.15
CA ASP A 10 0.30 -6.54 -11.33
C ASP A 10 -0.57 -7.80 -11.41
N ARG A 11 -0.67 -8.54 -10.30
CA ARG A 11 -1.51 -9.74 -10.21
C ARG A 11 -2.99 -9.44 -10.37
N ALA A 12 -3.45 -8.31 -9.85
CA ALA A 12 -4.81 -7.82 -10.06
C ALA A 12 -5.08 -7.43 -11.53
N SER A 13 -4.06 -7.00 -12.29
CA SER A 13 -4.18 -6.64 -13.70
C SER A 13 -4.27 -7.86 -14.62
N GLN A 14 -3.76 -9.03 -14.18
CA GLN A 14 -3.90 -10.29 -14.91
C GLN A 14 -5.24 -10.99 -14.66
N LEU A 15 -6.00 -10.56 -13.65
CA LEU A 15 -7.31 -11.11 -13.33
C LEU A 15 -8.42 -10.33 -14.03
N PRO A 16 -9.50 -11.02 -14.45
CA PRO A 16 -10.69 -10.35 -14.96
C PRO A 16 -11.34 -9.50 -13.86
N ALA A 17 -12.14 -8.52 -14.27
CA ALA A 17 -12.91 -7.70 -13.34
C ALA A 17 -13.85 -8.58 -12.50
N GLY A 18 -13.67 -8.56 -11.18
CA GLY A 18 -14.41 -9.38 -10.23
C GLY A 18 -13.88 -9.25 -8.81
N ALA A 19 -14.50 -9.95 -7.88
CA ALA A 19 -14.21 -9.87 -6.44
C ALA A 19 -12.74 -10.17 -6.11
N GLU A 20 -12.10 -11.11 -6.83
CA GLU A 20 -10.68 -11.44 -6.65
C GLU A 20 -9.74 -10.29 -7.01
N ARG A 21 -9.99 -9.64 -8.15
CA ARG A 21 -9.23 -8.45 -8.57
C ARG A 21 -9.39 -7.31 -7.56
N GLU A 22 -10.61 -7.09 -7.08
CA GLU A 22 -10.87 -6.06 -6.06
C GLU A 22 -10.19 -6.37 -4.73
N ALA A 23 -10.20 -7.63 -4.29
CA ALA A 23 -9.51 -8.03 -3.06
C ALA A 23 -7.99 -7.78 -3.14
N LEU A 24 -7.37 -8.06 -4.29
CA LEU A 24 -5.95 -7.79 -4.51
C LEU A 24 -5.64 -6.29 -4.55
N LEU A 25 -6.48 -5.49 -5.22
CA LEU A 25 -6.32 -4.03 -5.24
C LEU A 25 -6.48 -3.43 -3.84
N LYS A 26 -7.43 -3.93 -3.04
CA LYS A 26 -7.64 -3.49 -1.66
C LYS A 26 -6.41 -3.80 -0.79
N ARG A 27 -5.84 -4.99 -0.93
CA ARG A 27 -4.58 -5.37 -0.26
C ARG A 27 -3.40 -4.52 -0.73
N ALA A 28 -3.29 -4.24 -2.02
CA ALA A 28 -2.23 -3.37 -2.55
C ALA A 28 -2.28 -1.98 -1.93
N ARG A 29 -3.50 -1.42 -1.80
CA ARG A 29 -3.72 -0.11 -1.20
C ARG A 29 -3.33 -0.07 0.28
N ILE A 30 -3.70 -1.10 1.04
CA ILE A 30 -3.30 -1.24 2.45
C ILE A 30 -1.78 -1.36 2.60
N ALA A 31 -1.12 -2.15 1.73
CA ALA A 31 0.33 -2.29 1.75
C ALA A 31 1.06 -0.99 1.42
N GLU A 32 0.53 -0.21 0.48
CA GLU A 32 1.05 1.11 0.11
C GLU A 32 0.87 2.11 1.26
N THR A 33 -0.30 2.13 1.91
CA THR A 33 -0.56 2.97 3.07
C THR A 33 0.29 2.57 4.28
N GLY A 34 0.46 1.28 4.56
CA GLY A 34 1.31 0.79 5.64
C GLY A 34 2.80 1.11 5.42
N ALA A 35 3.25 1.12 4.17
CA ALA A 35 4.59 1.58 3.80
C ALA A 35 4.76 3.07 4.12
N HIS A 36 3.78 3.89 3.75
CA HIS A 36 3.78 5.33 4.02
C HIS A 36 3.68 5.65 5.51
N LEU A 37 2.93 4.84 6.27
CA LEU A 37 2.83 4.97 7.72
C LEU A 37 4.14 4.61 8.42
N SER A 38 4.83 3.59 7.90
CA SER A 38 6.16 3.21 8.40
C SER A 38 7.17 4.33 8.09
N ASP A 39 7.13 4.91 6.90
CA ASP A 39 7.95 6.09 6.55
C ASP A 39 7.65 7.29 7.46
N TRP A 40 6.37 7.54 7.77
CA TRP A 40 5.95 8.58 8.71
C TRP A 40 6.44 8.33 10.14
N LEU A 41 6.36 7.08 10.62
CA LEU A 41 6.84 6.67 11.94
C LEU A 41 8.37 6.70 12.05
N THR A 42 9.08 6.51 10.94
CA THR A 42 10.55 6.47 10.91
C THR A 42 11.16 7.84 10.60
N SER A 43 10.35 8.83 10.20
CA SER A 43 10.78 10.22 10.02
C SER A 43 11.03 10.89 11.39
N PRO A 44 12.27 11.28 11.73
CA PRO A 44 12.60 11.92 13.02
C PRO A 44 12.18 13.40 13.09
N GLY A 45 11.04 13.76 12.47
CA GLY A 45 10.74 15.13 12.06
C GLY A 45 9.47 15.77 12.61
N VAL A 46 8.65 15.10 13.44
CA VAL A 46 7.50 15.77 14.05
C VAL A 46 7.94 16.44 15.36
N ARG A 47 8.67 17.56 15.24
CA ARG A 47 8.75 18.50 16.37
C ARG A 47 7.33 19.05 16.60
N PRO A 48 6.76 18.91 17.81
CA PRO A 48 5.49 19.56 18.11
C PRO A 48 5.68 21.08 17.96
N PRO A 49 4.74 21.80 17.30
CA PRO A 49 4.74 23.25 17.37
C PRO A 49 4.45 23.68 18.81
N ASN A 50 5.15 24.72 19.28
CA ASN A 50 4.94 25.37 20.59
C ASN A 50 3.46 25.69 20.85
#